data_AF-A0A7H4PEC8-F1
#
_entry.id   AF-A0A7H4PEC8-F1
#
_cell.length_a   1.000
_cell.length_b   1.000
_cell.length_c   1.000
_cell.angle_alpha   90.00
_cell.angle_beta   90.00
_cell.angle_gamma   90.00
#
_symmetry.space_group_name_H-M   'P 1'
#
loop_
_entity.id
_entity.type
_entity.pdbx_description
1 polymer ?
#
loop_
_entity_poly.entity_id
_entity_poly.type
_entity_poly.pdbx_seq_one_letter_code
_entity_poly.pdbx_strand_id
1 'polypeptide(L)' 'MTTQLEQAWEIAKQRYASVGVDVEEALRQLDRLPVSMHCWQGDDVVGFENPEGSLTGGIQATGNYPG' A
#
# COMPACT_ATOMS: atom_id res chain seq x y z
N MET A 1 -27.13 13.80 -4.59
CA MET A 1 -25.96 14.46 -5.22
C MET A 1 -24.86 13.41 -5.33
N THR A 2 -24.35 13.17 -6.53
CA THR A 2 -23.16 12.33 -6.75
C THR A 2 -21.91 13.07 -6.29
N THR A 3 -20.90 12.35 -5.82
CA THR A 3 -19.65 12.95 -5.32
C THR A 3 -18.77 13.45 -6.47
N GLN A 4 -17.82 14.34 -6.18
CA GLN A 4 -16.79 14.72 -7.17
C GLN A 4 -15.97 13.50 -7.63
N LEU A 5 -15.79 12.52 -6.74
CA LEU A 5 -15.11 11.27 -7.04
C LEU A 5 -15.89 10.42 -8.05
N GLU A 6 -17.20 10.29 -7.88
CA GLU A 6 -18.09 9.59 -8.82
C GLU A 6 -17.98 10.18 -10.23
N GLN A 7 -18.01 11.51 -10.32
CA GLN A 7 -17.90 12.22 -11.60
C GLN A 7 -16.53 12.00 -12.26
N ALA A 8 -15.46 12.06 -11.47
CA ALA A 8 -14.10 11.81 -11.97
C ALA A 8 -13.92 10.35 -12.42
N TRP A 9 -14.51 9.39 -11.68
CA TRP A 9 -14.50 7.97 -12.01
C TRP A 9 -15.17 7.69 -13.36
N GLU A 10 -16.37 8.23 -13.59
CA GLU A 10 -17.09 8.02 -14.84
C GLU A 10 -16.38 8.64 -16.05
N ILE A 11 -15.77 9.82 -15.87
CA ILE A 11 -14.93 10.43 -16.92
C ILE A 11 -13.70 9.55 -17.21
N ALA A 12 -13.05 9.01 -16.18
CA ALA A 12 -11.89 8.15 -16.35
C ALA A 12 -12.27 6.83 -17.05
N LYS A 13 -13.36 6.19 -16.64
CA LYS A 13 -13.90 4.97 -17.26
C LYS A 13 -14.09 5.15 -18.77
N GLN A 14 -14.70 6.26 -19.21
CA GLN A 14 -14.87 6.56 -20.64
C GLN A 14 -13.53 6.78 -21.37
N ARG A 15 -12.58 7.48 -20.75
CA ARG A 15 -11.25 7.69 -21.34
C ARG A 15 -10.50 6.38 -21.55
N TYR A 16 -10.50 5.49 -20.57
CA TYR A 16 -9.87 4.17 -20.70
C TYR A 16 -10.60 3.26 -21.71
N ALA A 17 -11.94 3.30 -21.72
CA ALA A 17 -12.71 2.56 -22.71
C ALA A 17 -12.40 3.01 -24.16
N SER A 18 -12.12 4.29 -24.38
CA SER A 18 -11.75 4.82 -25.71
C SER A 18 -10.47 4.22 -26.30
N VAL A 19 -9.63 3.62 -25.45
CA VAL A 19 -8.40 2.91 -25.85
C VAL A 19 -8.50 1.39 -25.61
N GLY A 20 -9.70 0.87 -25.39
CA GLY A 20 -9.96 -0.56 -25.25
C GLY A 20 -9.67 -1.15 -23.87
N VAL A 21 -9.58 -0.33 -22.82
CA VAL A 21 -9.32 -0.78 -21.44
C VAL A 21 -10.62 -0.77 -20.62
N ASP A 22 -10.99 -1.93 -20.06
CA ASP A 22 -12.06 -2.04 -19.06
C ASP A 22 -11.48 -1.80 -17.66
N VAL A 23 -11.83 -0.66 -17.05
CA VAL A 23 -11.36 -0.28 -15.71
C VAL A 23 -11.98 -1.13 -14.60
N GLU A 24 -13.16 -1.70 -14.80
CA GLU A 24 -13.77 -2.61 -13.82
C GLU A 24 -13.02 -3.94 -13.81
N GLU A 25 -12.58 -4.42 -14.97
CA GLU A 25 -11.69 -5.58 -15.07
C GLU A 25 -10.32 -5.27 -14.46
N ALA A 26 -9.76 -4.08 -14.69
CA ALA A 26 -8.49 -3.67 -14.08
C ALA A 26 -8.55 -3.72 -12.54
N LEU A 27 -9.66 -3.26 -11.93
CA LEU A 27 -9.86 -3.36 -10.49
C LEU A 27 -10.00 -4.82 -10.02
N ARG A 28 -10.75 -5.67 -10.74
CA ARG A 28 -10.83 -7.11 -10.44
C ARG A 28 -9.47 -7.81 -10.52
N GLN A 29 -8.61 -7.40 -11.45
CA GLN A 29 -7.25 -7.93 -11.57
C GLN A 29 -6.35 -7.43 -10.43
N LEU A 30 -6.51 -6.17 -10.01
CA LEU A 30 -5.76 -5.60 -8.90
C LEU A 30 -5.99 -6.36 -7.59
N ASP A 31 -7.22 -6.78 -7.30
CA ASP A 31 -7.56 -7.59 -6.12
C ASP A 31 -6.82 -8.93 -6.04
N ARG A 32 -6.29 -9.41 -7.18
CA ARG A 32 -5.56 -10.69 -7.28
C ARG A 32 -4.06 -10.54 -7.10
N LEU A 33 -3.56 -9.33 -6.91
CA LEU A 33 -2.13 -9.02 -6.77
C LEU A 33 -1.83 -8.69 -5.30
N PRO A 34 -1.55 -9.69 -4.44
CA PRO A 34 -1.29 -9.46 -3.03
C PRO A 34 0.04 -8.71 -2.83
N VAL A 35 0.03 -7.74 -1.92
CA VAL A 35 1.25 -7.06 -1.45
C VAL A 35 1.62 -7.66 -0.10
N SER A 36 2.78 -8.32 -0.03
CA SER A 36 3.32 -8.80 1.24
C SER A 36 4.02 -7.66 1.97
N MET A 37 3.40 -7.20 3.05
CA MET A 37 3.96 -6.15 3.89
C MET A 37 4.97 -6.74 4.87
N HIS A 38 6.09 -6.04 5.03
CA HIS A 38 7.12 -6.44 5.96
C HIS A 38 6.70 -6.13 7.40
N CYS A 39 6.71 -7.15 8.28
CA CYS A 39 6.24 -7.01 9.66
C CYS A 39 7.10 -6.05 10.49
N TRP A 40 8.40 -6.01 10.23
CA TRP A 40 9.39 -5.30 11.04
C TRP A 40 9.30 -3.77 10.99
N GLN A 41 8.41 -3.22 10.15
CA GLN A 41 8.09 -1.79 10.19
C GLN A 41 7.30 -1.42 11.44
N GLY A 42 6.55 -2.37 12.02
CA GLY A 42 5.70 -2.09 13.17
C GLY A 42 6.47 -1.93 14.48
N ASP A 43 7.73 -2.37 14.52
CA ASP A 43 8.54 -2.45 15.73
C ASP A 43 10.00 -2.06 15.49
N ASP A 44 10.29 -1.31 14.43
CA ASP A 44 11.65 -0.86 14.09
C ASP A 44 12.69 -2.01 14.07
N VAL A 45 12.28 -3.20 13.62
CA VAL A 45 13.12 -4.40 13.51
C VAL A 45 13.60 -4.95 14.87
N VAL A 46 12.90 -4.63 15.95
CA VAL A 46 13.24 -5.10 17.31
C VAL A 46 12.99 -6.61 17.46
N GLY A 47 11.87 -7.12 16.93
CA GLY A 47 11.46 -8.51 17.08
C GLY A 47 11.09 -8.87 18.52
N PHE A 48 10.95 -10.18 18.79
CA PHE A 48 10.48 -10.69 20.09
C PHE A 48 11.54 -11.45 20.90
N GLU A 49 12.71 -11.76 20.32
CA GLU A 49 13.73 -12.61 20.94
C GLU A 49 14.59 -11.84 21.97
N ASN A 50 14.94 -10.60 21.66
CA ASN A 50 15.69 -9.71 22.55
C ASN A 50 15.21 -8.25 22.40
N PRO A 51 14.04 -7.89 22.95
CA PRO A 51 13.41 -6.61 22.68
C PRO A 51 14.21 -5.37 23.14
N GLU A 52 15.16 -5.55 24.07
CA GLU A 52 16.05 -4.47 24.54
C GLU A 52 17.38 -4.42 23.78
N GLY A 53 17.60 -5.36 22.86
CA GLY A 53 18.79 -5.42 22.02
C GLY A 53 18.83 -4.28 21.00
N SER A 54 20.02 -3.76 20.73
CA SER A 54 20.20 -2.81 19.63
C SER A 54 20.16 -3.52 18.28
N LEU A 55 19.57 -2.88 17.27
CA LEU A 55 19.64 -3.34 15.89
C LEU A 55 21.09 -3.31 15.38
N THR A 56 21.55 -4.42 14.80
CA THR A 56 22.91 -4.58 14.27
C THR A 56 22.89 -5.15 12.85
N GLY A 57 24.05 -5.54 12.30
CA GLY A 57 24.12 -6.16 10.96
C GLY A 57 24.19 -5.17 9.79
N GLY A 58 24.46 -3.89 10.07
CA GLY A 58 24.65 -2.86 9.05
C GLY A 58 23.37 -2.14 8.60
N ILE A 59 22.25 -2.36 9.29
CA ILE A 59 20.98 -1.65 9.09
C ILE A 59 20.57 -0.90 10.36
N GLN A 60 19.76 0.14 10.20
CA GLN A 60 19.27 0.99 11.29
C GLN A 60 17.84 1.48 10.98
N ALA A 61 16.97 1.50 11.99
CA ALA A 61 15.77 2.34 12.02
C ALA A 61 16.13 3.67 12.68
N THR A 62 15.60 4.79 12.18
CA THR A 62 15.99 6.14 12.63
C THR A 62 14.77 6.98 12.99
N GLY A 63 14.89 7.78 14.05
CA GLY A 63 13.79 8.56 14.62
C GLY A 63 13.21 7.87 15.86
N ASN A 64 12.58 8.65 16.73
CA ASN A 64 11.97 8.17 17.98
C ASN A 64 10.47 8.48 17.98
N TYR A 65 9.77 8.15 16.88
CA TYR A 65 8.34 8.40 16.77
C TYR A 65 7.59 7.45 17.71
N PRO A 66 6.68 7.93 18.58
CA PRO A 66 6.03 7.09 19.58
C PRO A 66 5.02 6.12 18.95
N GLY A 67 4.88 4.94 19.56
CA GLY A 67 3.96 3.86 19.21
C GLY A 67 3.89 2.83 20.33
#